data_AF-A0A1H0D317-F1
#
_entry.id   AF-A0A1H0D317-F1
#
_cell.length_a   1.000
_cell.length_b   1.000
_cell.length_c   1.000
_cell.angle_alpha   90.00
_cell.angle_beta   90.00
_cell.angle_gamma   90.00
#
_symmetry.space_group_name_H-M   'P 1'
#
loop_
_entity.id
_entity.type
_entity.pdbx_description
1 polymer ?
#
loop_
_entity_poly.entity_id
_entity_poly.type
_entity_poly.pdbx_seq_one_letter_code
_entity_poly.pdbx_strand_id
1 'polypeptide(L)'
;MEEIGVPPKRLRNLIGESIEGHIITLAEFVKELDDHPPLLELRVNWPATGAFRAIFFYKEDEFNQYLYFTQAVIKKYTFSQEFEAAVIKSEKMMRNFFESQQKGDDSNDQEKFRRCYADVKASARD
;
A
#
# COMPACT_ATOMS: atom_id res chain seq x y z
N MET A 1 -12.15 -12.19 15.54
CA MET A 1 -11.71 -12.22 14.13
C MET A 1 -10.41 -11.46 14.12
N GLU A 2 -9.31 -12.16 13.90
CA GLU A 2 -7.96 -11.57 13.95
C GLU A 2 -7.87 -10.45 12.89
N GLU A 3 -7.30 -9.32 13.26
CA GLU A 3 -7.06 -8.16 12.39
C GLU A 3 -5.98 -8.50 11.35
N ILE A 4 -6.30 -9.35 10.36
CA ILE A 4 -5.39 -9.75 9.29
C ILE A 4 -5.60 -8.81 8.11
N GLY A 5 -4.60 -7.96 7.83
CA GLY A 5 -4.58 -7.08 6.65
C GLY A 5 -3.95 -5.70 6.89
N VAL A 6 -4.11 -4.78 5.92
CA VAL A 6 -3.77 -3.37 6.04
C VAL A 6 -4.69 -2.74 7.08
N PRO A 7 -4.17 -2.30 8.24
CA PRO A 7 -5.03 -1.74 9.26
C PRO A 7 -5.64 -0.40 8.79
N PRO A 8 -6.82 -0.01 9.31
CA PRO A 8 -7.33 1.33 9.16
C PRO A 8 -6.27 2.37 9.55
N LYS A 9 -6.23 3.54 8.88
CA LYS A 9 -5.20 4.58 9.07
C LYS A 9 -4.87 4.88 10.55
N ARG A 10 -5.89 4.94 11.42
CA ARG A 10 -5.76 5.18 12.87
C ARG A 10 -5.01 4.09 13.66
N LEU A 11 -4.88 2.89 13.09
CA LEU A 11 -4.25 1.71 13.69
C LEU A 11 -2.87 1.41 13.06
N ARG A 12 -2.37 2.27 12.17
CA ARG A 12 -1.08 2.06 11.46
C ARG A 12 0.14 2.55 12.23
N ASN A 13 0.00 2.87 13.52
CA ASN A 13 1.11 3.17 14.42
C ASN A 13 1.33 1.97 15.32
N LEU A 14 2.50 1.34 15.24
CA LEU A 14 2.87 0.23 16.12
C LEU A 14 3.83 0.74 17.18
N ILE A 15 3.54 0.44 18.44
CA ILE A 15 4.45 0.67 19.56
C ILE A 15 4.91 -0.70 20.04
N GLY A 16 6.22 -0.91 20.11
CA GLY A 16 6.83 -2.15 20.55
C GLY A 16 8.06 -1.89 21.42
N GLU A 17 8.67 -2.96 21.90
CA GLU A 17 9.91 -2.93 22.68
C GLU A 17 10.98 -3.72 21.94
N SER A 18 12.19 -3.18 21.85
CA SER A 18 13.32 -3.87 21.24
C SER A 18 13.85 -4.99 22.15
N ILE A 19 14.69 -5.88 21.61
CA ILE A 19 15.38 -6.90 22.42
C ILE A 19 16.29 -6.32 23.52
N GLU A 20 16.61 -5.02 23.44
CA GLU A 20 17.43 -4.27 24.40
C GLU A 20 16.57 -3.45 25.38
N GLY A 21 15.24 -3.55 25.32
CA GLY A 21 14.32 -2.82 26.20
C GLY A 21 13.98 -1.40 25.75
N HIS A 22 14.34 -1.00 24.53
CA HIS A 22 14.03 0.33 24.00
C HIS A 22 12.62 0.36 23.42
N ILE A 23 11.78 1.33 23.81
CA ILE A 23 10.49 1.55 23.16
C ILE A 23 10.72 2.01 21.71
N ILE A 24 10.18 1.26 20.76
CA ILE A 24 10.20 1.58 19.32
C ILE A 24 8.78 1.92 18.89
N THR A 25 8.63 3.08 18.25
CA THR A 25 7.39 3.45 17.56
C THR A 25 7.61 3.35 16.06
N LEU A 26 6.94 2.40 15.41
CA LEU A 26 6.78 2.35 13.96
C LEU A 26 5.55 3.16 13.59
N ALA A 27 5.73 4.47 13.45
CA ALA A 27 4.66 5.37 13.02
C ALA A 27 4.41 5.24 11.52
N GLU A 28 3.14 5.19 11.13
CA GLU A 28 2.67 5.16 9.74
C GLU A 28 3.37 4.11 8.88
N PHE A 29 3.46 2.86 9.36
CA PHE A 29 4.19 1.81 8.65
C PHE A 29 3.56 1.49 7.28
N VAL A 30 2.30 1.85 7.06
CA VAL A 30 1.67 1.90 5.73
C VAL A 30 1.11 3.30 5.48
N LYS A 31 1.43 3.86 4.31
CA LYS A 31 0.90 5.14 3.84
C LYS A 31 0.28 4.97 2.46
N GLU A 32 -0.83 5.65 2.20
CA GLU A 32 -1.39 5.75 0.85
C GLU A 32 -0.52 6.66 -0.03
N LEU A 33 -0.45 6.33 -1.32
CA LEU A 33 0.15 7.21 -2.33
C LEU A 33 -0.96 8.09 -2.92
N ASP A 34 -1.10 9.28 -2.34
CA ASP A 34 -2.24 10.19 -2.53
C ASP A 34 -2.54 10.49 -4.03
N ASP A 35 -1.50 10.65 -4.84
CA ASP A 35 -1.62 10.93 -6.28
C ASP A 35 -1.77 9.68 -7.16
N HIS A 36 -1.61 8.48 -6.57
CA HIS A 36 -1.66 7.19 -7.28
C HIS A 36 -2.56 6.15 -6.59
N PRO A 37 -3.81 6.47 -6.27
CA PRO A 37 -4.72 5.51 -5.65
C PRO A 37 -5.02 4.31 -6.60
N PRO A 38 -5.23 3.09 -6.08
CA PRO A 38 -5.18 2.66 -4.67
C PRO A 38 -3.80 2.15 -4.21
N LEU A 39 -2.68 2.64 -4.76
CA LEU A 39 -1.36 2.20 -4.29
C LEU A 39 -1.08 2.67 -2.86
N LEU A 40 -0.36 1.83 -2.13
CA LEU A 40 0.17 2.09 -0.79
C LEU A 40 1.68 1.85 -0.78
N GLU A 41 2.36 2.53 0.14
CA GLU A 41 3.75 2.27 0.51
C GLU A 41 3.85 1.69 1.92
N LEU A 42 4.55 0.57 2.07
CA LEU A 42 5.08 0.07 3.33
C LEU A 42 6.36 0.84 3.64
N ARG A 43 6.47 1.38 4.85
CA ARG A 43 7.56 2.27 5.29
C ARG A 43 8.35 1.62 6.42
N VAL A 44 9.62 1.35 6.16
CA VAL A 44 10.60 0.98 7.19
C VAL A 44 11.73 1.99 7.16
N ASN A 45 11.89 2.76 8.22
CA ASN A 45 12.97 3.74 8.34
C ASN A 45 14.16 3.10 9.05
N TRP A 46 15.30 2.99 8.37
CA TRP A 46 16.53 2.48 8.97
C TRP A 46 17.61 3.57 8.92
N PRO A 47 17.86 4.29 10.03
CA PRO A 47 18.76 5.44 10.04
C PRO A 47 20.17 5.18 9.47
N ALA A 48 20.69 3.96 9.62
CA ALA A 48 22.02 3.60 9.14
C ALA A 48 22.12 3.35 7.63
N THR A 49 21.02 2.96 6.97
CA THR A 49 21.04 2.45 5.59
C THR A 49 20.12 3.26 4.64
N GLY A 50 19.10 3.92 5.18
CA GLY A 50 18.08 4.65 4.45
C GLY A 50 16.67 4.18 4.80
N ALA A 51 15.70 4.62 4.02
CA ALA A 51 14.30 4.34 4.26
C ALA A 51 13.78 3.35 3.22
N PHE A 52 13.59 2.09 3.61
CA PHE A 52 13.00 1.07 2.74
C PHE A 52 11.52 1.38 2.48
N ARG A 53 11.12 1.26 1.22
CA ARG A 53 9.75 1.44 0.75
C ARG A 53 9.37 0.25 -0.13
N ALA A 54 8.26 -0.41 0.19
CA ALA A 54 7.65 -1.38 -0.71
C ALA A 54 6.28 -0.86 -1.17
N ILE A 55 6.06 -0.84 -2.48
CA ILE A 55 4.83 -0.32 -3.10
C ILE A 55 3.93 -1.51 -3.39
N PHE A 56 2.66 -1.42 -2.99
CA PHE A 56 1.70 -2.48 -3.18
C PHE A 56 0.28 -1.92 -3.34
N PHE A 57 -0.62 -2.77 -3.82
CA PHE A 57 -2.07 -2.57 -3.70
C PHE A 57 -2.66 -3.85 -3.10
N TYR A 58 -3.94 -3.83 -2.75
CA TYR A 58 -4.60 -5.01 -2.23
C TYR A 58 -5.96 -5.26 -2.89
N LYS A 59 -6.40 -6.52 -2.86
CA LYS A 59 -7.77 -6.95 -3.20
C LYS A 59 -8.31 -7.73 -2.01
N GLU A 60 -9.58 -7.57 -1.72
CA GLU A 60 -10.28 -8.30 -0.66
C GLU A 60 -11.36 -9.20 -1.28
N ASP A 61 -11.45 -10.43 -0.78
CA ASP A 61 -12.64 -11.27 -0.91
C ASP A 61 -13.36 -11.38 0.45
N GLU A 62 -14.35 -12.27 0.57
CA GLU A 62 -15.14 -12.42 1.80
C GLU A 62 -14.30 -12.80 3.04
N PHE A 63 -13.16 -13.45 2.84
CA PHE A 63 -12.37 -14.02 3.93
C PHE A 63 -10.90 -13.59 3.92
N ASN A 64 -10.40 -13.06 2.81
CA ASN A 64 -8.97 -12.83 2.60
C ASN A 64 -8.70 -11.42 2.10
N GLN A 65 -7.58 -10.86 2.57
CA GLN A 65 -6.95 -9.70 1.95
C GLN A 65 -5.64 -10.12 1.29
N TYR A 66 -5.55 -9.93 -0.02
CA TYR A 66 -4.36 -10.24 -0.81
C TYR A 66 -3.55 -8.98 -1.06
N LEU A 67 -2.28 -8.98 -0.65
CA LEU A 67 -1.35 -7.88 -0.88
C LEU A 67 -0.50 -8.17 -2.12
N TYR A 68 -0.54 -7.27 -3.10
CA TYR A 68 0.21 -7.37 -4.36
C TYR A 68 1.37 -6.38 -4.36
N PHE A 69 2.55 -6.85 -3.96
CA PHE A 69 3.77 -6.06 -4.01
C PHE A 69 4.26 -5.91 -5.45
N THR A 70 4.54 -4.68 -5.84
CA THR A 70 4.89 -4.34 -7.23
C THR A 70 6.35 -3.94 -7.34
N GLN A 71 6.84 -3.04 -6.50
CA GLN A 71 8.23 -2.58 -6.47
C GLN A 71 8.71 -2.38 -5.03
N ALA A 72 10.03 -2.37 -4.83
CA ALA A 72 10.65 -1.99 -3.57
C ALA A 72 11.93 -1.18 -3.83
N VAL A 73 12.19 -0.17 -2.99
CA VAL A 73 13.34 0.73 -3.11
C VAL A 73 13.90 1.11 -1.74
N ILE A 74 15.15 1.55 -1.69
CA ILE A 74 15.76 2.17 -0.50
C ILE A 74 15.93 3.67 -0.78
N LYS A 75 15.09 4.51 -0.15
CA LYS A 75 15.20 5.97 -0.26
C LYS A 75 16.34 6.46 0.64
N LYS A 76 17.33 7.12 0.05
CA LYS A 76 18.39 7.81 0.80
C LYS A 76 18.02 9.24 1.23
N TYR A 77 17.06 9.84 0.52
CA TYR A 77 16.62 11.22 0.73
C TYR A 77 15.10 11.30 0.73
N THR A 78 14.56 12.42 1.21
CA THR A 78 13.12 12.70 1.25
C THR A 78 12.49 12.59 -0.14
N PHE A 79 13.09 13.26 -1.12
CA PHE A 79 12.76 13.13 -2.54
C PHE A 79 13.68 12.10 -3.19
N SER A 80 13.11 11.20 -3.99
CA SER A 80 13.88 10.19 -4.74
C SER A 80 13.23 9.97 -6.10
N GLN A 81 13.93 10.34 -7.17
CA GLN A 81 13.47 10.08 -8.54
C GLN A 81 13.30 8.58 -8.82
N GLU A 82 14.13 7.74 -8.19
CA GLU A 82 13.99 6.28 -8.26
C GLU A 82 12.66 5.82 -7.65
N PHE A 83 12.25 6.43 -6.54
CA PHE A 83 10.97 6.12 -5.90
C PHE A 83 9.80 6.55 -6.80
N GLU A 84 9.84 7.76 -7.36
CA GLU A 84 8.79 8.23 -8.29
C GLU A 84 8.68 7.32 -9.52
N ALA A 85 9.81 6.91 -10.09
CA ALA A 85 9.82 5.95 -11.21
C ALA A 85 9.24 4.59 -10.81
N ALA A 86 9.51 4.12 -9.59
CA ALA A 86 8.94 2.90 -9.04
C ALA A 86 7.41 3.03 -8.85
N VAL A 87 6.91 4.17 -8.38
CA VAL A 87 5.46 4.45 -8.24
C VAL A 87 4.77 4.39 -9.60
N ILE A 88 5.27 5.10 -10.61
CA ILE A 88 4.69 5.09 -11.97
C ILE A 88 4.67 3.68 -12.56
N LYS A 89 5.74 2.90 -12.36
CA LYS A 89 5.81 1.51 -12.82
C LYS A 89 4.80 0.62 -12.08
N SER A 90 4.67 0.81 -10.78
CA SER A 90 3.72 0.08 -9.93
C SER A 90 2.27 0.35 -10.36
N GLU A 91 1.96 1.60 -10.70
CA GLU A 91 0.63 1.97 -11.20
C GLU A 91 0.30 1.25 -12.51
N LYS A 92 1.26 1.18 -13.44
CA LYS A 92 1.09 0.42 -14.68
C LYS A 92 0.89 -1.08 -14.43
N MET A 93 1.67 -1.67 -13.51
CA MET A 93 1.52 -3.09 -13.13
C MET A 93 0.12 -3.37 -12.54
N MET A 94 -0.35 -2.49 -11.66
CA MET A 94 -1.67 -2.59 -11.04
C MET A 94 -2.79 -2.45 -12.08
N ARG A 95 -2.72 -1.45 -12.96
CA ARG A 95 -3.71 -1.27 -14.05
C ARG A 95 -3.78 -2.52 -14.93
N ASN A 96 -2.62 -3.02 -15.38
CA ASN A 96 -2.55 -4.24 -16.19
C ASN A 96 -3.11 -5.46 -15.47
N PHE A 97 -2.85 -5.60 -14.17
CA PHE A 97 -3.40 -6.68 -13.35
C PHE A 97 -4.93 -6.63 -13.38
N PHE A 98 -5.54 -5.49 -13.06
CA PHE A 98 -7.01 -5.36 -13.05
C PHE A 98 -7.63 -5.51 -14.46
N GLU A 99 -7.00 -4.97 -15.49
CA GLU A 99 -7.46 -5.14 -16.88
C GLU A 99 -7.42 -6.60 -17.33
N SER A 100 -6.41 -7.37 -16.90
CA SER A 100 -6.31 -8.80 -17.21
C SER A 100 -7.41 -9.63 -16.56
N GLN A 101 -7.84 -9.24 -15.35
CA GLN A 101 -8.94 -9.90 -14.65
C GLN A 101 -10.29 -9.63 -15.33
N GLN A 102 -10.50 -8.42 -15.87
CA GLN A 102 -11.75 -8.08 -16.60
C GLN A 102 -11.95 -8.87 -17.90
N LYS A 103 -10.89 -9.46 -18.47
CA LYS A 103 -10.98 -10.31 -19.67
C LYS A 103 -11.33 -11.76 -19.35
N GLY A 104 -11.34 -12.16 -18.08
CA GLY A 104 -11.63 -13.50 -17.60
C GLY A 104 -12.81 -13.54 -16.62
N ASP A 105 -14.01 -13.32 -17.15
CA ASP A 105 -15.33 -13.62 -16.55
C ASP A 105 -15.84 -12.87 -15.30
N ASP A 106 -17.17 -12.75 -15.26
CA ASP A 106 -18.13 -12.23 -14.27
C ASP A 106 -18.21 -10.71 -13.94
N SER A 107 -19.39 -10.16 -14.25
CA SER A 107 -19.85 -8.78 -14.10
C SER A 107 -19.84 -8.22 -12.67
N ASN A 108 -19.67 -9.06 -11.66
CA ASN A 108 -19.68 -8.68 -10.24
C ASN A 108 -18.36 -8.00 -9.81
N ASP A 109 -17.25 -8.32 -10.47
CA ASP A 109 -15.92 -7.77 -10.15
C ASP A 109 -15.73 -6.33 -10.68
N GLN A 110 -16.49 -5.93 -11.70
CA GLN A 110 -16.47 -4.56 -12.24
C GLN A 110 -17.16 -3.54 -11.32
N GLU A 111 -18.25 -3.95 -10.66
CA GLU A 111 -18.99 -3.13 -9.68
C GLU A 111 -18.11 -2.86 -8.45
N LYS A 112 -17.41 -3.90 -7.95
CA LYS A 112 -16.45 -3.79 -6.84
C LYS A 112 -15.26 -2.90 -7.19
N PHE A 113 -14.73 -2.97 -8.41
CA PHE A 113 -13.67 -2.06 -8.87
C PHE A 113 -14.13 -0.60 -8.88
N ARG A 114 -15.32 -0.32 -9.46
CA ARG A 114 -15.89 1.03 -9.44
C ARG A 114 -16.08 1.54 -8.03
N ARG A 115 -16.53 0.68 -7.12
CA ARG A 115 -16.76 1.03 -5.73
C ARG A 115 -15.46 1.29 -4.97
N CYS A 116 -14.46 0.40 -5.03
CA CYS A 116 -13.14 0.64 -4.42
C CYS A 116 -12.47 1.90 -4.99
N TYR A 117 -12.51 2.10 -6.31
CA TYR A 117 -11.91 3.27 -6.94
C TYR A 117 -12.68 4.57 -6.65
N ALA A 118 -14.01 4.51 -6.52
CA ALA A 118 -14.86 5.65 -6.16
C ALA A 118 -14.76 6.01 -4.67
N ASP A 119 -14.72 5.02 -3.78
CA ASP A 119 -14.62 5.19 -2.33
C ASP A 119 -13.25 5.82 -1.99
N VAL A 120 -12.16 5.36 -2.60
CA VAL A 120 -10.83 5.97 -2.44
C VAL A 120 -10.78 7.40 -3.02
N LYS A 121 -11.45 7.67 -4.14
CA LYS A 121 -11.57 9.04 -4.69
C LYS A 121 -12.40 9.98 -3.82
N ALA A 122 -13.41 9.47 -3.11
CA ALA A 122 -14.27 10.26 -2.24
C ALA A 122 -13.55 10.63 -0.95
N SER A 123 -12.78 9.71 -0.36
CA SER A 123 -12.00 9.95 0.86
C SER A 123 -10.77 10.85 0.68
N ALA A 124 -10.36 11.12 -0.56
CA ALA A 124 -9.24 12.03 -0.88
C ALA A 124 -9.67 13.51 -1.07
N ARG A 125 -10.96 13.84 -0.82
CA ARG A 125 -11.52 15.19 -0.98
C ARG A 125 -11.92 15.89 0.33
N ASP A 126 -11.69 15.26 1.48
CA ASP A 126 -11.94 15.80 2.82
C ASP A 126 -10.64 16.13 3.57
#